data_AF-A0A6A7G7H8-F1
#
_entry.id   AF-A0A6A7G7H8-F1
#
_cell.length_a   1.000
_cell.length_b   1.000
_cell.length_c   1.000
_cell.angle_alpha   90.00
_cell.angle_beta   90.00
_cell.angle_gamma   90.00
#
_symmetry.space_group_name_H-M   'P 1'
#
loop_
_entity.id
_entity.type
_entity.pdbx_description
1 polymer ?
#
loop_
_entity_poly.entity_id
_entity_poly.type
_entity_poly.pdbx_seq_one_letter_code
_entity_poly.pdbx_strand_id
1 'polypeptide(L)'
;MVQHLDLSTVETVTVSSKRAPPPSRKRKRPLSQPTYKRGSRVSVKGIDDNKLKRCLKHQEKLIDKAQKSSKTNEILLPYDAGSLVADGQMEKTYKFTQRELKENVDLQTRNKVFDLDLPDFGPYAFAYTRNGRHLLLGGRKGHLSMLDWSSYNLLSEIYVQERIRDVVFLHNHTMFAAAQQKYVYIYDHNGIELHCLKKHIDVNRMTFLPYHYLLCTVGKAGFLKYLDTSTGEMVCEHRTRLGSCNVIAHNPYNAIVHLGHHGGTVTLWSPNMTTPVVKMLCHKGPIQALAVDSGGRYMVTTGGDGTMKVWDIRTFKKLHSYYTLKPATNLAISQRGLLAVGFGPHIQVWKDSFSQKQQSPYMSHILPGKIVSDLHFCPFEDVLGISHNKGFASIIIPGSAEPNFDTYEANPYESKSQRREQTVHSLLDKIQPTMISLDPNFIGDINRSSKALYEQDLKAIRNDKRNAQSTSRVKFKMRGRNTSSKRWRKKRANIIDAKTLRLREELARKQGKSVLRNEYKSIRGQKTSALDRFLK
;
A
#
# COMPACT_ATOMS: atom_id res chain seq x y z
N MET A 1 -38.10 95.14 28.08
CA MET A 1 -37.50 94.38 26.96
C MET A 1 -36.85 93.14 27.57
N VAL A 2 -37.56 92.02 27.68
CA VAL A 2 -37.77 91.00 26.62
C VAL A 2 -36.38 90.41 26.29
N GLN A 3 -36.03 89.17 26.62
CA GLN A 3 -36.74 87.93 26.25
C GLN A 3 -36.56 86.80 27.28
N HIS A 4 -37.67 86.10 27.50
CA HIS A 4 -37.77 84.71 27.91
C HIS A 4 -36.95 83.80 27.00
N LEU A 5 -36.33 82.77 27.58
CA LEU A 5 -35.96 81.55 26.86
C LEU A 5 -36.30 80.34 27.74
N ASP A 6 -37.09 79.47 27.13
CA ASP A 6 -37.92 78.45 27.73
C ASP A 6 -37.15 77.20 28.15
N LEU A 7 -37.56 76.68 29.31
CA LEU A 7 -37.33 75.32 29.77
C LEU A 7 -38.35 74.39 29.12
N SER A 8 -38.02 73.80 27.96
CA SER A 8 -38.73 72.58 27.50
C SER A 8 -37.98 71.89 26.36
N THR A 9 -37.34 70.75 26.67
CA THR A 9 -37.36 69.53 25.84
C THR A 9 -36.58 68.43 26.55
N VAL A 10 -37.27 67.69 27.41
CA VAL A 10 -36.85 66.35 27.81
C VAL A 10 -37.26 65.43 26.66
N GLU A 11 -36.33 65.14 25.74
CA GLU A 11 -36.52 64.06 24.79
C GLU A 11 -36.40 62.72 25.53
N THR A 12 -37.56 62.13 25.82
CA THR A 12 -37.67 60.73 26.20
C THR A 12 -37.28 59.87 25.00
N VAL A 13 -36.00 59.45 24.96
CA VAL A 13 -35.54 58.41 24.03
C VAL A 13 -36.24 57.11 24.40
N THR A 14 -37.31 56.81 23.67
CA THR A 14 -37.98 55.51 23.72
C THR A 14 -37.05 54.46 23.10
N VAL A 15 -36.37 53.70 23.95
CA VAL A 15 -35.58 52.53 23.52
C VAL A 15 -36.54 51.44 23.05
N SER A 16 -36.80 51.44 21.74
CA SER A 16 -37.46 50.35 21.03
C SER A 16 -36.63 49.08 21.16
N SER A 17 -37.05 48.16 22.04
CA SER A 17 -36.45 46.83 22.20
C SER A 17 -36.84 45.92 21.02
N LYS A 18 -36.30 46.21 19.83
CA LYS A 18 -36.30 45.23 18.73
C LYS A 18 -35.39 44.07 19.14
N ARG A 19 -36.00 42.96 19.58
CA ARG A 19 -35.33 41.67 19.79
C ARG A 19 -34.43 41.37 18.59
N ALA A 20 -33.13 41.24 18.85
CA ALA A 20 -32.18 40.74 17.87
C ALA A 20 -32.68 39.38 17.33
N PRO A 21 -32.64 39.14 16.01
CA PRO A 21 -32.98 37.83 15.46
C PRO A 21 -32.05 36.79 16.10
N PRO A 22 -32.55 35.59 16.45
CA PRO A 22 -31.72 34.55 17.04
C PRO A 22 -30.53 34.29 16.13
N PRO A 23 -29.31 34.05 16.68
CA PRO A 23 -28.14 33.79 15.87
C PRO A 23 -28.49 32.65 14.91
N SER A 24 -28.48 32.97 13.61
CA SER A 24 -28.70 31.97 12.57
C SER A 24 -27.82 30.78 12.93
N ARG A 25 -28.45 29.61 13.14
CA ARG A 25 -27.72 28.36 13.38
C ARG A 25 -26.76 28.24 12.21
N LYS A 26 -25.48 28.61 12.40
CA LYS A 26 -24.43 28.39 11.44
C LYS A 26 -24.55 26.93 11.11
N ARG A 27 -25.04 26.61 9.90
CA ARG A 27 -25.06 25.25 9.37
C ARG A 27 -23.66 24.75 9.64
N LYS A 28 -23.51 23.81 10.59
CA LYS A 28 -22.24 23.14 10.84
C LYS A 28 -21.79 22.70 9.46
N ARG A 29 -20.76 23.35 8.92
CA ARG A 29 -20.16 22.93 7.65
C ARG A 29 -19.94 21.43 7.84
N PRO A 30 -20.43 20.55 6.95
CA PRO A 30 -20.17 19.14 7.10
C PRO A 30 -18.64 19.02 7.15
N LEU A 31 -18.11 18.64 8.31
CA LEU A 31 -16.70 18.29 8.44
C LEU A 31 -16.42 17.34 7.28
N SER A 32 -15.48 17.68 6.43
CA SER A 32 -15.09 16.89 5.26
C SER A 32 -14.70 15.49 5.73
N GLN A 33 -15.63 14.52 5.65
CA GLN A 33 -15.49 13.18 6.20
C GLN A 33 -15.05 12.18 5.11
N PRO A 34 -13.73 11.90 5.04
CA PRO A 34 -13.32 10.58 4.58
C PRO A 34 -12.27 9.86 5.45
N THR A 35 -11.67 10.49 6.49
CA THR A 35 -10.51 9.91 7.19
C THR A 35 -10.81 8.63 7.99
N TYR A 36 -11.91 8.61 8.76
CA TYR A 36 -12.28 7.46 9.61
C TYR A 36 -13.32 6.51 9.01
N LYS A 37 -13.66 6.69 7.73
CA LYS A 37 -14.70 5.90 7.09
C LYS A 37 -14.16 4.53 6.68
N ARG A 38 -14.59 3.47 7.37
CA ARG A 38 -14.23 2.07 7.08
C ARG A 38 -15.34 1.39 6.27
N GLY A 39 -15.40 1.69 4.97
CA GLY A 39 -16.33 1.04 4.03
C GLY A 39 -17.57 1.87 3.64
N SER A 40 -18.43 1.27 2.82
CA SER A 40 -19.67 1.90 2.35
C SER A 40 -20.83 1.61 3.29
N ARG A 41 -21.71 2.59 3.46
CA ARG A 41 -22.97 2.45 4.21
C ARG A 41 -23.84 1.36 3.60
N VAL A 42 -24.37 0.47 4.43
CA VAL A 42 -25.30 -0.58 4.01
C VAL A 42 -26.66 0.02 3.68
N SER A 43 -27.15 -0.19 2.45
CA SER A 43 -28.49 0.22 2.07
C SER A 43 -29.52 -0.72 2.71
N VAL A 44 -30.42 -0.13 3.50
CA VAL A 44 -31.53 -0.85 4.14
C VAL A 44 -32.78 -0.88 3.23
N LYS A 45 -32.70 -0.21 2.06
CA LYS A 45 -33.76 -0.25 1.04
C LYS A 45 -33.66 -1.57 0.28
N GLY A 46 -34.69 -2.41 0.36
CA GLY A 46 -34.73 -3.74 -0.27
C GLY A 46 -34.54 -4.93 0.68
N ILE A 47 -34.58 -4.71 1.99
CA ILE A 47 -34.55 -5.78 3.00
C ILE A 47 -35.97 -6.02 3.51
N ASP A 48 -36.48 -7.23 3.32
CA ASP A 48 -37.84 -7.64 3.70
C ASP A 48 -37.95 -7.95 5.20
N ASP A 49 -36.89 -8.50 5.82
CA ASP A 49 -36.89 -8.79 7.26
C ASP A 49 -36.77 -7.52 8.10
N ASN A 50 -37.82 -7.25 8.88
CA ASN A 50 -37.92 -6.11 9.79
C ASN A 50 -36.89 -6.16 10.93
N LYS A 51 -36.52 -7.35 11.43
CA LYS A 51 -35.54 -7.49 12.52
C LYS A 51 -34.15 -7.14 11.99
N LEU A 52 -33.72 -7.77 10.90
CA LEU A 52 -32.46 -7.44 10.22
C LEU A 52 -32.36 -5.96 9.87
N LYS A 53 -33.45 -5.39 9.33
CA LYS A 53 -33.56 -3.96 9.02
C LYS A 53 -33.36 -3.06 10.23
N ARG A 54 -33.92 -3.40 11.41
CA ARG A 54 -33.68 -2.65 12.65
C ARG A 54 -32.24 -2.80 13.15
N CYS A 55 -31.70 -4.03 13.13
CA CYS A 55 -30.33 -4.32 13.54
C CYS A 55 -29.29 -3.57 12.69
N LEU A 56 -29.40 -3.61 11.37
CA LEU A 56 -28.51 -2.89 10.46
C LEU A 56 -28.58 -1.37 10.65
N LYS A 57 -29.78 -0.81 10.83
CA LYS A 57 -29.91 0.63 11.17
C LYS A 57 -29.24 0.98 12.49
N HIS A 58 -29.31 0.10 13.49
CA HIS A 58 -28.66 0.31 14.78
C HIS A 58 -27.13 0.25 14.65
N GLN A 59 -26.61 -0.76 13.95
CA GLN A 59 -25.18 -0.88 13.65
C GLN A 59 -24.65 0.34 12.89
N GLU A 60 -25.36 0.80 11.86
CA GLU A 60 -24.99 2.02 11.11
C GLU A 60 -24.96 3.27 12.02
N LYS A 61 -25.90 3.40 12.97
CA LYS A 61 -25.86 4.50 13.95
C LYS A 61 -24.64 4.39 14.88
N LEU A 62 -24.27 3.19 15.30
CA LEU A 62 -23.08 2.97 16.13
C LEU A 62 -21.80 3.30 15.36
N ILE A 63 -21.72 2.86 14.09
CA ILE A 63 -20.61 3.19 13.19
C ILE A 63 -20.51 4.71 13.00
N ASP A 64 -21.63 5.38 12.72
CA ASP A 64 -21.68 6.85 12.61
C ASP A 64 -21.23 7.55 13.90
N LYS A 65 -21.64 7.02 15.07
CA LYS A 65 -21.22 7.55 16.38
C LYS A 65 -19.73 7.35 16.61
N ALA A 66 -19.21 6.15 16.34
CA ALA A 66 -17.80 5.83 16.48
C ALA A 66 -16.92 6.68 15.55
N GLN A 67 -17.35 6.88 14.29
CA GLN A 67 -16.65 7.74 13.32
C GLN A 67 -16.63 9.21 13.79
N LYS A 68 -17.76 9.72 14.29
CA LYS A 68 -17.82 11.08 14.84
C LYS A 68 -16.94 11.22 16.08
N SER A 69 -16.98 10.24 16.98
CA SER A 69 -16.16 10.23 18.20
C SER A 69 -14.67 10.18 17.88
N SER A 70 -14.27 9.35 16.91
CA SER A 70 -12.86 9.27 16.47
C SER A 70 -12.41 10.61 15.88
N LYS A 71 -13.26 11.26 15.09
CA LYS A 71 -12.97 12.58 14.52
C LYS A 71 -12.90 13.68 15.59
N THR A 72 -13.73 13.63 16.62
CA THR A 72 -13.65 14.59 17.73
C THR A 72 -12.39 14.38 18.56
N ASN A 73 -11.88 13.15 18.65
CA ASN A 73 -10.65 12.85 19.38
C ASN A 73 -9.40 13.42 18.71
N GLU A 74 -9.43 13.73 17.40
CA GLU A 74 -8.32 14.44 16.75
C GLU A 74 -8.04 15.82 17.39
N ILE A 75 -9.02 16.43 18.06
CA ILE A 75 -8.84 17.71 18.76
C ILE A 75 -7.85 17.55 19.94
N LEU A 76 -7.69 16.33 20.46
CA LEU A 76 -6.80 16.03 21.58
C LEU A 76 -5.35 15.81 21.14
N LEU A 77 -5.05 15.89 19.83
CA LEU A 77 -3.69 15.72 19.34
C LEU A 77 -2.81 16.90 19.82
N PRO A 78 -1.69 16.62 20.52
CA PRO A 78 -0.91 17.66 21.19
C PRO A 78 -0.03 18.48 20.25
N TYR A 79 0.43 17.89 19.13
CA TYR A 79 1.43 18.51 18.27
C TYR A 79 0.88 18.82 16.88
N ASP A 80 1.24 20.01 16.41
CA ASP A 80 1.03 20.41 15.02
C ASP A 80 2.17 19.90 14.15
N ALA A 81 1.85 19.68 12.88
CA ALA A 81 2.80 19.10 11.95
C ALA A 81 3.67 20.17 11.30
N GLY A 82 4.97 19.92 11.20
CA GLY A 82 5.93 20.85 10.60
C GLY A 82 5.57 21.22 9.16
N SER A 83 5.98 22.41 8.74
CA SER A 83 5.88 22.85 7.35
C SER A 83 6.86 23.98 7.06
N LEU A 84 7.32 24.04 5.81
CA LEU A 84 8.05 25.17 5.25
C LEU A 84 7.15 25.83 4.20
N VAL A 85 6.91 27.11 4.36
CA VAL A 85 6.15 27.95 3.42
C VAL A 85 7.07 29.11 3.04
N ALA A 86 7.08 29.48 1.76
CA ALA A 86 7.83 30.64 1.32
C ALA A 86 7.01 31.90 1.55
N ASP A 87 7.64 32.95 2.09
CA ASP A 87 6.98 34.23 2.34
C ASP A 87 7.08 35.09 1.07
N GLY A 88 5.93 35.34 0.44
CA GLY A 88 5.83 36.11 -0.79
C GLY A 88 6.11 35.33 -2.08
N GLN A 89 6.00 36.01 -3.22
CA GLN A 89 6.05 35.37 -4.55
C GLN A 89 7.48 35.10 -5.05
N MET A 90 8.45 35.87 -4.57
CA MET A 90 9.86 35.84 -5.00
C MET A 90 10.65 34.71 -4.33
N GLU A 91 10.34 34.44 -3.06
CA GLU A 91 10.94 33.35 -2.31
C GLU A 91 10.39 32.01 -2.81
N LYS A 92 11.28 31.02 -2.94
CA LYS A 92 10.93 29.67 -3.39
C LYS A 92 11.47 28.68 -2.39
N THR A 93 10.62 27.73 -1.99
CA THR A 93 10.94 26.75 -0.94
C THR A 93 12.19 25.92 -1.27
N TYR A 94 12.45 25.64 -2.55
CA TYR A 94 13.59 24.82 -2.97
C TYR A 94 14.95 25.53 -2.94
N LYS A 95 14.97 26.86 -2.71
CA LYS A 95 16.21 27.65 -2.60
C LYS A 95 16.76 27.70 -1.17
N PHE A 96 15.94 27.38 -0.16
CA PHE A 96 16.38 27.41 1.24
C PHE A 96 17.52 26.42 1.47
N THR A 97 18.59 26.91 2.09
CA THR A 97 19.76 26.07 2.40
C THR A 97 19.59 25.38 3.76
N GLN A 98 20.25 24.24 3.94
CA GLN A 98 20.25 23.54 5.24
C GLN A 98 20.89 24.37 6.35
N ARG A 99 21.79 25.32 6.01
CA ARG A 99 22.38 26.25 6.98
C ARG A 99 21.35 27.24 7.52
N GLU A 100 20.59 27.86 6.62
CA GLU A 100 19.48 28.76 6.99
C GLU A 100 18.43 28.03 7.84
N LEU A 101 18.05 26.80 7.46
CA LEU A 101 17.10 26.02 8.25
C LEU A 101 17.66 25.73 9.64
N LYS A 102 18.94 25.35 9.73
CA LYS A 102 19.62 25.05 11.00
C LYS A 102 19.66 26.26 11.96
N GLU A 103 19.73 27.48 11.44
CA GLU A 103 19.70 28.72 12.23
C GLU A 103 18.29 29.09 12.73
N ASN A 104 17.26 28.71 11.97
CA ASN A 104 15.86 29.08 12.26
C ASN A 104 15.07 28.03 13.04
N VAL A 105 15.62 26.84 13.27
CA VAL A 105 15.00 25.79 14.09
C VAL A 105 15.48 25.82 15.54
N ASP A 106 14.71 25.18 16.41
CA ASP A 106 15.05 25.00 17.81
C ASP A 106 16.33 24.16 18.02
N LEU A 107 16.94 24.30 19.20
CA LEU A 107 18.21 23.65 19.52
C LEU A 107 18.17 22.12 19.42
N GLN A 108 17.04 21.48 19.73
CA GLN A 108 16.94 20.02 19.68
C GLN A 108 16.93 19.53 18.23
N THR A 109 16.11 20.15 17.37
CA THR A 109 16.08 19.86 15.94
C THR A 109 17.41 20.21 15.27
N ARG A 110 18.06 21.29 15.73
CA ARG A 110 19.37 21.72 15.22
C ARG A 110 20.47 20.68 15.44
N ASN A 111 20.49 20.04 16.60
CA ASN A 111 21.50 19.03 16.93
C ASN A 111 21.36 17.82 16.02
N LYS A 112 20.13 17.40 15.73
CA LYS A 112 19.81 16.27 14.84
C LYS A 112 20.37 16.40 13.40
N VAL A 113 20.81 17.60 13.00
CA VAL A 113 21.58 17.82 11.75
C VAL A 113 23.06 17.66 11.99
N PHE A 114 23.59 16.53 11.54
CA PHE A 114 25.00 16.20 11.60
C PHE A 114 25.44 15.40 10.36
N ASP A 115 26.74 15.37 10.14
CA ASP A 115 27.41 14.64 9.06
C ASP A 115 28.48 13.76 9.71
N LEU A 116 28.43 12.46 9.43
CA LEU A 116 29.38 11.45 9.86
C LEU A 116 30.29 11.14 8.68
N ASP A 117 31.50 11.67 8.72
CA ASP A 117 32.53 11.40 7.72
C ASP A 117 33.25 10.09 8.04
N LEU A 118 32.90 9.04 7.29
CA LEU A 118 33.44 7.68 7.36
C LEU A 118 33.98 7.29 5.97
N PRO A 119 35.16 7.78 5.57
CA PRO A 119 35.65 7.63 4.19
C PRO A 119 36.10 6.20 3.85
N ASP A 120 36.50 5.40 4.83
CA ASP A 120 37.25 4.18 4.57
C ASP A 120 36.38 2.99 4.14
N PHE A 121 35.17 2.85 4.69
CA PHE A 121 34.36 1.62 4.56
C PHE A 121 33.14 1.74 3.63
N GLY A 122 32.95 2.90 2.99
CA GLY A 122 31.76 3.16 2.19
C GLY A 122 31.70 2.46 0.82
N PRO A 123 30.58 2.59 0.09
CA PRO A 123 29.31 3.24 0.47
C PRO A 123 28.55 2.53 1.60
N TYR A 124 27.76 3.31 2.33
CA TYR A 124 26.94 2.82 3.43
C TYR A 124 25.52 2.53 2.99
N ALA A 125 24.96 1.42 3.47
CA ALA A 125 23.52 1.22 3.59
C ALA A 125 23.12 1.54 5.03
N PHE A 126 21.87 1.94 5.25
CA PHE A 126 21.41 2.22 6.60
C PHE A 126 19.91 1.98 6.77
N ALA A 127 19.49 1.81 8.01
CA ALA A 127 18.08 1.72 8.37
C ALA A 127 17.83 2.44 9.69
N TYR A 128 16.66 3.07 9.80
CA TYR A 128 16.12 3.51 11.09
C TYR A 128 15.27 2.42 11.71
N THR A 129 15.19 2.38 13.04
CA THR A 129 14.17 1.60 13.72
C THR A 129 12.78 2.15 13.44
N ARG A 130 11.75 1.32 13.60
CA ARG A 130 10.35 1.74 13.40
C ARG A 130 9.94 2.92 14.28
N ASN A 131 10.47 2.99 15.51
CA ASN A 131 10.24 4.10 16.43
C ASN A 131 11.13 5.33 16.15
N GLY A 132 12.04 5.25 15.18
CA GLY A 132 12.92 6.35 14.80
C GLY A 132 14.04 6.66 15.78
N ARG A 133 14.24 5.88 16.85
CA ARG A 133 15.26 6.19 17.88
C ARG A 133 16.67 5.72 17.53
N HIS A 134 16.81 4.56 16.90
CA HIS A 134 18.13 3.98 16.61
C HIS A 134 18.39 3.96 15.11
N LEU A 135 19.66 4.14 14.75
CA LEU A 135 20.18 4.15 13.40
C LEU A 135 21.20 3.01 13.27
N LEU A 136 21.07 2.21 12.22
CA LEU A 136 22.00 1.15 11.86
C LEU A 136 22.72 1.55 10.57
N LEU A 137 24.04 1.49 10.57
CA LEU A 137 24.89 1.74 9.41
C LEU A 137 25.62 0.46 9.04
N GLY A 138 25.68 0.17 7.75
CA GLY A 138 26.43 -0.94 7.17
C GLY A 138 27.28 -0.47 6.00
N GLY A 139 28.58 -0.33 6.22
CA GLY A 139 29.58 -0.01 5.21
C GLY A 139 29.86 -1.22 4.32
N ARG A 140 29.95 -1.00 3.01
CA ARG A 140 30.21 -2.05 2.02
C ARG A 140 31.48 -2.87 2.28
N LYS A 141 32.46 -2.35 3.01
CA LYS A 141 33.70 -3.08 3.35
C LYS A 141 33.64 -3.88 4.68
N GLY A 142 32.49 -3.94 5.35
CA GLY A 142 32.32 -4.77 6.55
C GLY A 142 32.17 -4.02 7.86
N HIS A 143 32.08 -2.69 7.83
CA HIS A 143 31.81 -1.87 9.02
C HIS A 143 30.32 -1.91 9.34
N LEU A 144 29.95 -2.39 10.52
CA LEU A 144 28.59 -2.35 11.06
C LEU A 144 28.60 -1.48 12.31
N SER A 145 27.70 -0.53 12.41
CA SER A 145 27.53 0.27 13.62
C SER A 145 26.08 0.56 13.91
N MET A 146 25.66 0.39 15.16
CA MET A 146 24.36 0.78 15.65
C MET A 146 24.49 1.91 16.67
N LEU A 147 23.73 2.97 16.47
CA LEU A 147 23.75 4.15 17.32
C LEU A 147 22.34 4.60 17.73
N ASP A 148 22.19 5.06 18.96
CA ASP A 148 21.08 5.94 19.33
C ASP A 148 21.46 7.34 18.85
N TRP A 149 20.96 7.70 17.67
CA TRP A 149 21.36 8.91 16.96
C TRP A 149 20.81 10.19 17.58
N SER A 150 19.79 10.08 18.45
CA SER A 150 19.24 11.21 19.21
C SER A 150 20.18 11.66 20.34
N SER A 151 20.86 10.69 20.96
CA SER A 151 21.79 10.91 22.07
C SER A 151 23.26 10.80 21.67
N TYR A 152 23.55 10.44 20.42
CA TYR A 152 24.88 10.11 19.90
C TYR A 152 25.56 8.95 20.63
N ASN A 153 24.79 8.10 21.30
CA ASN A 153 25.35 6.96 21.98
C ASN A 153 25.57 5.81 21.00
N LEU A 154 26.82 5.35 20.88
CA LEU A 154 27.16 4.17 20.10
C LEU A 154 26.84 2.92 20.92
N LEU A 155 25.96 2.07 20.41
CA LEU A 155 25.57 0.83 21.10
C LEU A 155 26.48 -0.34 20.70
N SER A 156 26.73 -0.49 19.41
CA SER A 156 27.64 -1.52 18.91
C SER A 156 28.37 -1.06 17.66
N GLU A 157 29.60 -1.55 17.53
CA GLU A 157 30.45 -1.37 16.36
C GLU A 157 31.23 -2.66 16.12
N ILE A 158 31.18 -3.15 14.89
CA ILE A 158 31.70 -4.47 14.51
C ILE A 158 32.36 -4.37 13.14
N TYR A 159 33.43 -5.12 12.96
CA TYR A 159 34.16 -5.25 11.70
C TYR A 159 34.11 -6.70 11.21
N VAL A 160 33.23 -6.96 10.25
CA VAL A 160 32.97 -8.30 9.71
C VAL A 160 34.04 -8.69 8.66
N GLN A 161 34.80 -7.73 8.13
CA GLN A 161 35.79 -7.91 7.05
C GLN A 161 35.24 -8.53 5.75
N GLU A 162 33.92 -8.70 5.65
CA GLU A 162 33.23 -9.10 4.44
C GLU A 162 32.44 -7.96 3.83
N ARG A 163 32.04 -8.15 2.57
CA ARG A 163 31.21 -7.18 1.88
C ARG A 163 29.76 -7.20 2.39
N ILE A 164 29.29 -6.06 2.86
CA ILE A 164 27.88 -5.85 3.26
C ILE A 164 27.10 -5.27 2.08
N ARG A 165 25.93 -5.83 1.80
CA ARG A 165 25.02 -5.38 0.74
C ARG A 165 23.86 -4.55 1.26
N ASP A 166 23.29 -4.96 2.38
CA ASP A 166 22.11 -4.31 2.98
C ASP A 166 22.02 -4.60 4.48
N VAL A 167 21.35 -3.73 5.22
CA VAL A 167 21.16 -3.84 6.68
C VAL A 167 19.74 -3.47 7.05
N VAL A 168 19.12 -4.25 7.93
CA VAL A 168 17.71 -4.05 8.32
C VAL A 168 17.51 -4.40 9.79
N PHE A 169 16.80 -3.55 10.53
CA PHE A 169 16.30 -3.89 11.85
C PHE A 169 15.18 -4.94 11.77
N LEU A 170 15.12 -5.82 12.76
CA LEU A 170 13.98 -6.72 12.90
C LEU A 170 12.82 -5.97 13.59
N HIS A 171 12.16 -6.60 14.57
CA HIS A 171 11.10 -5.98 15.37
C HIS A 171 11.57 -4.73 16.14
N ASN A 172 12.71 -4.83 16.81
CA ASN A 172 13.30 -3.79 17.66
C ASN A 172 14.79 -3.58 17.33
N HIS A 173 15.42 -2.60 17.98
CA HIS A 173 16.89 -2.42 17.94
C HIS A 173 17.67 -3.56 18.61
N THR A 174 17.00 -4.45 19.34
CA THR A 174 17.63 -5.59 20.01
C THR A 174 18.29 -6.53 19.02
N MET A 175 17.78 -6.61 17.78
CA MET A 175 18.33 -7.48 16.76
C MET A 175 18.28 -6.81 15.40
N PHE A 176 19.31 -7.04 14.60
CA PHE A 176 19.37 -6.59 13.22
C PHE A 176 19.94 -7.68 12.31
N ALA A 177 19.57 -7.62 11.04
CA ALA A 177 20.06 -8.51 10.00
C ALA A 177 21.02 -7.76 9.07
N ALA A 178 22.16 -8.37 8.77
CA ALA A 178 23.12 -7.88 7.79
C ALA A 178 23.28 -8.89 6.66
N ALA A 179 23.11 -8.43 5.42
CA ALA A 179 23.38 -9.22 4.23
C ALA A 179 24.87 -9.13 3.91
N GLN A 180 25.64 -10.13 4.32
CA GLN A 180 27.07 -10.24 4.03
C GLN A 180 27.29 -10.75 2.59
N GLN A 181 28.53 -11.20 2.29
CA GLN A 181 28.87 -11.63 0.95
C GLN A 181 28.08 -12.88 0.55
N LYS A 182 28.04 -13.92 1.38
CA LYS A 182 27.38 -15.17 1.02
C LYS A 182 26.02 -15.36 1.67
N TYR A 183 25.92 -15.11 2.98
CA TYR A 183 24.71 -15.38 3.76
C TYR A 183 24.19 -14.12 4.45
N VAL A 184 22.97 -14.20 4.97
CA VAL A 184 22.43 -13.20 5.88
C VAL A 184 22.73 -13.64 7.31
N TYR A 185 23.23 -12.71 8.11
CA TYR A 185 23.55 -12.92 9.51
C TYR A 185 22.61 -12.06 10.36
N ILE A 186 22.19 -12.60 11.51
CA ILE A 186 21.42 -11.85 12.51
C ILE A 186 22.35 -11.61 13.69
N TYR A 187 22.40 -10.35 14.12
CA TYR A 187 23.20 -9.88 15.24
C TYR A 187 22.29 -9.41 16.38
N ASP A 188 22.79 -9.52 17.60
CA ASP A 188 22.24 -8.87 18.79
C ASP A 188 22.60 -7.37 18.82
N HIS A 189 21.95 -6.60 19.70
CA HIS A 189 22.26 -5.18 19.93
C HIS A 189 23.71 -4.93 20.33
N ASN A 190 24.34 -5.89 21.02
CA ASN A 190 25.75 -5.83 21.41
C ASN A 190 26.70 -6.17 20.25
N GLY A 191 26.18 -6.60 19.11
CA GLY A 191 26.96 -7.01 17.95
C GLY A 191 27.45 -8.46 17.97
N ILE A 192 26.87 -9.29 18.84
CA ILE A 192 27.14 -10.72 18.86
C ILE A 192 26.35 -11.40 17.74
N GLU A 193 27.00 -12.27 16.97
CA GLU A 193 26.36 -13.09 15.94
C GLU A 193 25.44 -14.13 16.58
N LEU A 194 24.14 -14.05 16.27
CA LEU A 194 23.14 -15.01 16.75
C LEU A 194 22.92 -16.14 15.74
N HIS A 195 22.69 -15.78 14.48
CA HIS A 195 22.32 -16.75 13.45
C HIS A 195 22.99 -16.48 12.10
N CYS A 196 23.41 -17.56 11.44
CA CYS A 196 23.82 -17.56 10.03
C CYS A 196 22.75 -18.25 9.18
N LEU A 197 22.05 -17.50 8.36
CA LEU A 197 20.94 -17.98 7.54
C LEU A 197 21.44 -18.65 6.24
N LYS A 198 21.84 -19.91 6.33
CA LYS A 198 22.43 -20.68 5.20
C LYS A 198 21.52 -20.79 3.97
N LYS A 199 20.20 -20.72 4.15
CA LYS A 199 19.23 -20.74 3.03
C LYS A 199 19.19 -19.42 2.26
N HIS A 200 19.64 -18.31 2.84
CA HIS A 200 19.60 -16.98 2.24
C HIS A 200 20.93 -16.66 1.57
N ILE A 201 21.10 -17.17 0.34
CA ILE A 201 22.36 -17.08 -0.41
C ILE A 201 22.37 -15.81 -1.28
N ASP A 202 23.49 -15.09 -1.26
CA ASP A 202 23.78 -13.91 -2.09
C ASP A 202 22.64 -12.89 -2.11
N VAL A 203 22.18 -12.49 -0.92
CA VAL A 203 21.10 -11.53 -0.74
C VAL A 203 21.59 -10.12 -1.07
N ASN A 204 20.92 -9.45 -2.01
CA ASN A 204 21.22 -8.08 -2.42
C ASN A 204 20.49 -7.04 -1.59
N ARG A 205 19.21 -7.30 -1.28
CA ARG A 205 18.37 -6.41 -0.48
C ARG A 205 17.43 -7.20 0.43
N MET A 206 17.05 -6.58 1.53
CA MET A 206 16.18 -7.12 2.56
C MET A 206 15.10 -6.13 2.95
N THR A 207 14.01 -6.64 3.52
CA THR A 207 13.00 -5.82 4.20
C THR A 207 12.37 -6.66 5.30
N PHE A 208 11.99 -6.03 6.40
CA PHE A 208 11.30 -6.69 7.50
C PHE A 208 9.82 -6.29 7.52
N LEU A 209 8.94 -7.27 7.79
CA LEU A 209 7.50 -7.08 7.92
C LEU A 209 7.16 -7.14 9.42
N PRO A 210 6.94 -6.00 10.08
CA PRO A 210 6.92 -5.94 11.54
C PRO A 210 5.76 -6.71 12.18
N TYR A 211 4.55 -6.60 11.64
CA TYR A 211 3.37 -7.27 12.21
C TYR A 211 3.33 -8.80 12.02
N HIS A 212 4.09 -9.30 11.05
CA HIS A 212 4.10 -10.73 10.69
C HIS A 212 5.37 -11.44 11.17
N TYR A 213 6.35 -10.69 11.69
CA TYR A 213 7.69 -11.19 12.03
C TYR A 213 8.43 -11.85 10.86
N LEU A 214 8.20 -11.38 9.63
CA LEU A 214 8.81 -11.94 8.43
C LEU A 214 9.99 -11.11 7.95
N LEU A 215 11.15 -11.76 7.82
CA LEU A 215 12.29 -11.23 7.08
C LEU A 215 12.16 -11.65 5.61
N CYS A 216 11.98 -10.68 4.75
CA CYS A 216 11.96 -10.87 3.31
C CYS A 216 13.31 -10.54 2.73
N THR A 217 13.83 -11.46 1.90
CA THR A 217 15.15 -11.30 1.28
C THR A 217 15.08 -11.60 -0.20
N VAL A 218 15.91 -10.90 -0.96
CA VAL A 218 15.99 -11.05 -2.41
C VAL A 218 17.43 -11.27 -2.81
N GLY A 219 17.68 -12.41 -3.44
CA GLY A 219 19.01 -12.81 -3.89
C GLY A 219 19.33 -12.45 -5.33
N LYS A 220 20.62 -12.53 -5.68
CA LYS A 220 21.13 -12.39 -7.05
C LYS A 220 20.51 -13.40 -8.03
N ALA A 221 20.16 -14.59 -7.55
CA ALA A 221 19.50 -15.63 -8.35
C ALA A 221 18.01 -15.36 -8.62
N GLY A 222 17.44 -14.24 -8.11
CA GLY A 222 16.05 -13.88 -8.35
C GLY A 222 15.06 -14.69 -7.52
N PHE A 223 15.48 -15.16 -6.35
CA PHE A 223 14.62 -15.81 -5.37
C PHE A 223 14.21 -14.82 -4.30
N LEU A 224 12.91 -14.75 -4.03
CA LEU A 224 12.32 -14.06 -2.90
C LEU A 224 12.05 -15.08 -1.80
N LYS A 225 12.63 -14.88 -0.63
CA LYS A 225 12.52 -15.80 0.50
C LYS A 225 11.89 -15.08 1.69
N TYR A 226 10.89 -15.73 2.29
CA TYR A 226 10.24 -15.29 3.51
C TYR A 226 10.68 -16.19 4.66
N LEU A 227 11.37 -15.61 5.63
CA LEU A 227 11.80 -16.28 6.85
C LEU A 227 10.99 -15.72 8.01
N ASP A 228 10.43 -16.60 8.82
CA ASP A 228 9.83 -16.24 10.09
C ASP A 228 10.93 -16.07 11.13
N THR A 229 11.06 -14.86 11.66
CA THR A 229 12.10 -14.52 12.64
C THR A 229 11.75 -14.95 14.06
N SER A 230 10.47 -15.21 14.37
CA SER A 230 10.11 -15.67 15.71
C SER A 230 10.26 -17.18 15.87
N THR A 231 9.92 -17.95 14.83
CA THR A 231 10.06 -19.41 14.84
C THR A 231 11.38 -19.89 14.23
N GLY A 232 12.04 -19.06 13.40
CA GLY A 232 13.24 -19.44 12.66
C GLY A 232 12.96 -20.28 11.42
N GLU A 233 11.68 -20.49 11.06
CA GLU A 233 11.28 -21.36 9.97
C GLU A 233 11.14 -20.60 8.64
N MET A 234 11.52 -21.27 7.55
CA MET A 234 11.27 -20.76 6.20
C MET A 234 9.80 -20.93 5.85
N VAL A 235 9.09 -19.82 5.67
CA VAL A 235 7.67 -19.84 5.27
C VAL A 235 7.55 -20.23 3.81
N CYS A 236 8.24 -19.52 2.92
CA CYS A 236 8.20 -19.82 1.50
C CYS A 236 9.40 -19.28 0.72
N GLU A 237 9.58 -19.86 -0.46
CA GLU A 237 10.55 -19.45 -1.48
C GLU A 237 9.84 -19.26 -2.82
N HIS A 238 9.98 -18.07 -3.40
CA HIS A 238 9.35 -17.70 -4.65
C HIS A 238 10.38 -17.41 -5.73
N ARG A 239 10.22 -18.08 -6.88
CA ARG A 239 11.05 -17.88 -8.07
C ARG A 239 10.48 -16.73 -8.90
N THR A 240 11.20 -15.62 -8.99
CA THR A 240 10.73 -14.47 -9.77
C THR A 240 10.82 -14.69 -11.28
N ARG A 241 11.76 -15.52 -11.74
CA ARG A 241 12.02 -15.83 -13.16
C ARG A 241 12.37 -14.62 -14.04
N LEU A 242 12.81 -13.52 -13.43
CA LEU A 242 13.11 -12.26 -14.13
C LEU A 242 14.55 -11.76 -13.90
N GLY A 243 15.42 -12.63 -13.35
CA GLY A 243 16.84 -12.36 -13.12
C GLY A 243 17.14 -11.81 -11.73
N SER A 244 18.31 -11.18 -11.60
CA SER A 244 18.76 -10.54 -10.36
C SER A 244 17.88 -9.33 -10.03
N CYS A 245 17.45 -9.24 -8.78
CA CYS A 245 16.73 -8.09 -8.26
C CYS A 245 17.61 -7.34 -7.26
N ASN A 246 17.65 -6.02 -7.43
CA ASN A 246 18.40 -5.10 -6.56
C ASN A 246 17.47 -4.15 -5.79
N VAL A 247 16.15 -4.28 -5.99
CA VAL A 247 15.15 -3.37 -5.43
C VAL A 247 14.03 -4.19 -4.79
N ILE A 248 13.79 -3.92 -3.51
CA ILE A 248 12.68 -4.43 -2.73
C ILE A 248 12.08 -3.28 -1.94
N ALA A 249 10.75 -3.25 -1.85
CA ALA A 249 10.07 -2.47 -0.82
C ALA A 249 8.85 -3.26 -0.37
N HIS A 250 8.50 -3.21 0.92
CA HIS A 250 7.23 -3.74 1.37
C HIS A 250 6.19 -2.61 1.40
N ASN A 251 4.92 -2.96 1.25
CA ASN A 251 3.81 -2.06 1.50
C ASN A 251 3.43 -2.13 2.99
N PRO A 252 3.57 -1.04 3.77
CA PRO A 252 3.24 -1.05 5.19
C PRO A 252 1.76 -1.37 5.49
N TYR A 253 0.85 -1.07 4.56
CA TYR A 253 -0.58 -1.25 4.75
C TYR A 253 -1.05 -2.72 4.63
N ASN A 254 -0.52 -3.47 3.67
CA ASN A 254 -0.98 -4.83 3.37
C ASN A 254 0.12 -5.91 3.42
N ALA A 255 1.35 -5.54 3.78
CA ALA A 255 2.51 -6.42 3.90
C ALA A 255 2.94 -7.13 2.59
N ILE A 256 2.43 -6.72 1.43
CA ILE A 256 2.89 -7.25 0.14
C ILE A 256 4.27 -6.69 -0.20
N VAL A 257 5.11 -7.55 -0.76
CA VAL A 257 6.47 -7.19 -1.16
C VAL A 257 6.50 -6.83 -2.64
N HIS A 258 6.97 -5.62 -2.95
CA HIS A 258 7.16 -5.12 -4.30
C HIS A 258 8.63 -5.34 -4.70
N LEU A 259 8.85 -6.02 -5.82
CA LEU A 259 10.17 -6.24 -6.39
C LEU A 259 10.34 -5.46 -7.69
N GLY A 260 11.45 -4.76 -7.81
CA GLY A 260 11.87 -4.11 -9.05
C GLY A 260 12.85 -4.97 -9.83
N HIS A 261 12.50 -5.28 -11.09
CA HIS A 261 13.31 -6.11 -11.98
C HIS A 261 14.13 -5.28 -12.96
N HIS A 262 15.15 -5.91 -13.55
CA HIS A 262 15.98 -5.29 -14.59
C HIS A 262 15.22 -5.01 -15.89
N GLY A 263 14.16 -5.77 -16.19
CA GLY A 263 13.30 -5.56 -17.37
C GLY A 263 12.28 -4.42 -17.23
N GLY A 264 12.40 -3.55 -16.22
CA GLY A 264 11.48 -2.43 -16.00
C GLY A 264 10.10 -2.82 -15.46
N THR A 265 9.92 -4.09 -15.10
CA THR A 265 8.69 -4.60 -14.50
C THR A 265 8.76 -4.60 -12.99
N VAL A 266 7.71 -4.13 -12.32
CA VAL A 266 7.49 -4.32 -10.89
C VAL A 266 6.58 -5.53 -10.68
N THR A 267 6.93 -6.41 -9.76
CA THR A 267 6.07 -7.55 -9.37
C THR A 267 5.71 -7.47 -7.90
N LEU A 268 4.45 -7.73 -7.57
CA LEU A 268 3.92 -7.78 -6.21
C LEU A 268 3.81 -9.23 -5.74
N TRP A 269 4.30 -9.52 -4.55
CA TRP A 269 4.38 -10.86 -3.99
C TRP A 269 3.69 -10.96 -2.64
N SER A 270 2.87 -12.00 -2.50
CA SER A 270 2.33 -12.49 -1.23
C SER A 270 2.92 -13.88 -0.99
N PRO A 271 3.25 -14.26 0.26
CA PRO A 271 3.76 -15.59 0.56
C PRO A 271 2.78 -16.73 0.20
N ASN A 272 1.50 -16.41 0.02
CA ASN A 272 0.43 -17.35 -0.31
C ASN A 272 0.47 -17.86 -1.75
N MET A 273 1.12 -17.12 -2.65
CA MET A 273 1.07 -17.39 -4.08
C MET A 273 2.47 -17.55 -4.65
N THR A 274 2.72 -18.69 -5.30
CA THR A 274 4.00 -18.96 -5.99
C THR A 274 4.21 -18.12 -7.23
N THR A 275 3.17 -17.43 -7.69
CA THR A 275 3.19 -16.50 -8.82
C THR A 275 2.97 -15.09 -8.32
N PRO A 276 3.52 -14.07 -9.00
CA PRO A 276 3.32 -12.69 -8.57
C PRO A 276 1.83 -12.35 -8.66
N VAL A 277 1.30 -11.73 -7.60
CA VAL A 277 -0.11 -11.32 -7.52
C VAL A 277 -0.42 -10.29 -8.61
N VAL A 278 0.53 -9.37 -8.84
CA VAL A 278 0.45 -8.36 -9.89
C VAL A 278 1.81 -8.22 -10.57
N LYS A 279 1.79 -8.08 -11.89
CA LYS A 279 2.97 -7.71 -12.69
C LYS A 279 2.67 -6.45 -13.47
N MET A 280 3.42 -5.38 -13.20
CA MET A 280 3.27 -4.07 -13.83
C MET A 280 4.51 -3.72 -14.65
N LEU A 281 4.33 -3.28 -15.90
CA LEU A 281 5.42 -2.71 -16.68
C LEU A 281 5.51 -1.22 -16.39
N CYS A 282 6.51 -0.82 -15.60
CA CYS A 282 6.64 0.55 -15.12
C CYS A 282 7.59 1.37 -16.00
N HIS A 283 8.73 0.80 -16.38
CA HIS A 283 9.81 1.48 -17.10
C HIS A 283 10.26 0.66 -18.32
N LYS A 284 10.95 1.31 -19.26
CA LYS A 284 11.59 0.62 -20.39
C LYS A 284 12.95 0.04 -20.03
N GLY A 285 13.63 0.66 -19.05
CA GLY A 285 14.90 0.21 -18.50
C GLY A 285 14.75 -0.40 -17.10
N PRO A 286 15.87 -0.76 -16.44
CA PRO A 286 15.85 -1.37 -15.11
C PRO A 286 15.26 -0.43 -14.07
N ILE A 287 14.51 -1.00 -13.13
CA ILE A 287 14.05 -0.25 -11.96
C ILE A 287 15.22 -0.05 -11.02
N GLN A 288 15.49 1.20 -10.67
CA GLN A 288 16.62 1.59 -9.82
C GLN A 288 16.19 1.70 -8.35
N ALA A 289 15.03 2.30 -8.10
CA ALA A 289 14.43 2.33 -6.77
C ALA A 289 12.91 2.29 -6.83
N LEU A 290 12.32 1.90 -5.70
CA LEU A 290 10.89 1.78 -5.49
C LEU A 290 10.59 2.19 -4.05
N ALA A 291 9.54 2.99 -3.86
CA ALA A 291 9.02 3.33 -2.55
C ALA A 291 7.49 3.21 -2.54
N VAL A 292 6.94 2.79 -1.41
CA VAL A 292 5.50 2.64 -1.21
C VAL A 292 5.06 3.55 -0.07
N ASP A 293 3.91 4.18 -0.25
CA ASP A 293 3.27 5.04 0.74
C ASP A 293 2.86 4.24 1.99
N SER A 294 2.93 4.87 3.17
CA SER A 294 2.55 4.25 4.46
C SER A 294 1.08 3.83 4.46
N GLY A 295 0.22 4.62 3.81
CA GLY A 295 -1.20 4.30 3.61
C GLY A 295 -1.48 3.26 2.53
N GLY A 296 -0.44 2.75 1.84
CA GLY A 296 -0.55 1.74 0.79
C GLY A 296 -1.32 2.17 -0.46
N ARG A 297 -1.51 3.48 -0.66
CA ARG A 297 -2.30 4.01 -1.79
C ARG A 297 -1.45 4.25 -3.02
N TYR A 298 -0.23 4.73 -2.81
CA TYR A 298 0.65 5.17 -3.89
C TYR A 298 1.97 4.41 -3.88
N MET A 299 2.52 4.21 -5.08
CA MET A 299 3.86 3.66 -5.28
C MET A 299 4.62 4.59 -6.21
N VAL A 300 5.89 4.84 -5.91
CA VAL A 300 6.79 5.58 -6.80
C VAL A 300 7.87 4.66 -7.29
N THR A 301 8.12 4.71 -8.60
CA THR A 301 9.16 3.93 -9.27
C THR A 301 10.09 4.84 -10.04
N THR A 302 11.38 4.52 -10.03
CA THR A 302 12.40 5.17 -10.86
C THR A 302 13.07 4.16 -11.76
N GLY A 303 13.29 4.56 -13.00
CA GLY A 303 13.92 3.72 -14.01
C GLY A 303 15.29 4.23 -14.44
N GLY A 304 16.09 3.33 -14.98
CA GLY A 304 17.28 3.66 -15.77
C GLY A 304 16.96 4.47 -17.04
N ASP A 305 15.68 4.63 -17.39
CA ASP A 305 15.20 5.51 -18.45
C ASP A 305 15.17 7.01 -18.06
N GLY A 306 15.64 7.37 -16.85
CA GLY A 306 15.67 8.76 -16.39
C GLY A 306 14.28 9.31 -16.07
N THR A 307 13.30 8.42 -15.85
CA THR A 307 11.95 8.82 -15.48
C THR A 307 11.59 8.35 -14.09
N MET A 308 10.85 9.17 -13.37
CA MET A 308 10.17 8.84 -12.12
C MET A 308 8.67 8.80 -12.40
N LYS A 309 8.00 7.73 -11.97
CA LYS A 309 6.56 7.54 -12.18
C LYS A 309 5.86 7.28 -10.85
N VAL A 310 4.71 7.92 -10.69
CA VAL A 310 3.80 7.75 -9.55
C VAL A 310 2.63 6.88 -10.00
N TRP A 311 2.29 5.89 -9.19
CA TRP A 311 1.26 4.89 -9.46
C TRP A 311 0.24 4.85 -8.33
N ASP A 312 -1.02 4.67 -8.68
CA ASP A 312 -2.07 4.27 -7.72
C ASP A 312 -2.08 2.74 -7.62
N ILE A 313 -1.83 2.22 -6.41
CA ILE A 313 -1.74 0.77 -6.17
C ILE A 313 -3.13 0.12 -6.22
N ARG A 314 -4.20 0.86 -5.92
CA ARG A 314 -5.56 0.27 -5.88
C ARG A 314 -6.11 0.04 -7.27
N THR A 315 -5.78 0.93 -8.21
CA THR A 315 -6.23 0.85 -9.60
C THR A 315 -5.15 0.36 -10.56
N PHE A 316 -3.90 0.26 -10.11
CA PHE A 316 -2.71 -0.06 -10.89
C PHE A 316 -2.50 0.84 -12.12
N LYS A 317 -2.88 2.13 -11.99
CA LYS A 317 -2.75 3.12 -13.05
C LYS A 317 -1.64 4.12 -12.74
N LYS A 318 -0.94 4.55 -13.79
CA LYS A 318 0.04 5.64 -13.72
C LYS A 318 -0.70 6.96 -13.49
N LEU A 319 -0.35 7.67 -12.43
CA LEU A 319 -0.87 9.01 -12.12
C LEU A 319 -0.01 10.08 -12.79
N HIS A 320 1.28 10.10 -12.45
CA HIS A 320 2.21 11.15 -12.87
C HIS A 320 3.52 10.57 -13.40
N SER A 321 4.19 11.35 -14.23
CA SER A 321 5.49 11.04 -14.81
C SER A 321 6.34 12.30 -14.78
N TYR A 322 7.53 12.18 -14.22
CA TYR A 322 8.54 13.21 -14.07
C TYR A 322 9.83 12.75 -14.76
N TYR A 323 10.55 13.71 -15.35
CA TYR A 323 11.89 13.47 -15.87
C TYR A 323 12.89 13.87 -14.80
N THR A 324 13.88 13.02 -14.55
CA THR A 324 15.00 13.32 -13.65
C THR A 324 16.23 13.62 -14.49
N LEU A 325 17.07 14.55 -14.02
CA LEU A 325 18.29 14.97 -14.74
C LEU A 325 19.25 13.80 -14.96
N LYS A 326 19.35 12.94 -13.96
CA LYS A 326 20.04 11.64 -14.01
C LYS A 326 19.08 10.55 -13.52
N PRO A 327 19.30 9.27 -13.87
CA PRO A 327 18.52 8.18 -13.31
C PRO A 327 18.59 8.22 -11.77
N ALA A 328 17.43 8.35 -11.13
CA ALA A 328 17.36 8.34 -9.68
C ALA A 328 17.65 6.95 -9.14
N THR A 329 18.61 6.89 -8.22
CA THR A 329 19.12 5.65 -7.64
C THR A 329 18.35 5.25 -6.40
N ASN A 330 17.76 6.23 -5.69
CA ASN A 330 17.13 6.02 -4.39
C ASN A 330 15.82 6.81 -4.28
N LEU A 331 14.87 6.23 -3.55
CA LEU A 331 13.57 6.81 -3.26
C LEU A 331 13.18 6.52 -1.83
N ALA A 332 12.59 7.50 -1.15
CA ALA A 332 11.93 7.30 0.13
C ALA A 332 10.63 8.10 0.17
N ILE A 333 9.60 7.55 0.82
CA ILE A 333 8.35 8.25 1.10
C ILE A 333 8.25 8.43 2.60
N SER A 334 7.92 9.64 3.03
CA SER A 334 7.76 10.00 4.43
C SER A 334 6.38 9.58 4.96
N GLN A 335 6.19 9.55 6.28
CA GLN A 335 4.90 9.18 6.89
C GLN A 335 3.74 10.07 6.42
N ARG A 336 4.02 11.36 6.17
CA ARG A 336 3.06 12.36 5.65
C ARG A 336 3.02 12.46 4.13
N GLY A 337 3.76 11.62 3.41
CA GLY A 337 3.72 11.55 1.95
C GLY A 337 4.64 12.53 1.21
N LEU A 338 5.69 13.05 1.85
CA LEU A 338 6.80 13.69 1.13
C LEU A 338 7.61 12.62 0.40
N LEU A 339 8.04 12.93 -0.82
CA LEU A 339 8.83 12.03 -1.65
C LEU A 339 10.25 12.56 -1.78
N ALA A 340 11.22 11.83 -1.22
CA ALA A 340 12.64 12.09 -1.43
C ALA A 340 13.17 11.29 -2.62
N VAL A 341 13.91 11.96 -3.49
CA VAL A 341 14.49 11.41 -4.72
C VAL A 341 15.97 11.73 -4.74
N GLY A 342 16.81 10.70 -4.75
CA GLY A 342 18.26 10.83 -4.85
C GLY A 342 18.76 10.47 -6.24
N PHE A 343 19.55 11.36 -6.85
CA PHE A 343 20.26 11.08 -8.10
C PHE A 343 21.69 11.65 -8.07
N GLY A 344 22.68 10.77 -7.93
CA GLY A 344 24.08 11.19 -7.80
C GLY A 344 24.31 11.96 -6.48
N PRO A 345 24.81 13.20 -6.52
CA PRO A 345 24.97 14.05 -5.33
C PRO A 345 23.74 14.90 -4.99
N HIS A 346 22.71 14.90 -5.85
CA HIS A 346 21.54 15.75 -5.70
C HIS A 346 20.41 14.99 -5.03
N ILE A 347 19.71 15.69 -4.14
CA ILE A 347 18.52 15.22 -3.46
C ILE A 347 17.42 16.23 -3.71
N GLN A 348 16.28 15.73 -4.15
CA GLN A 348 15.08 16.53 -4.34
C GLN A 348 13.95 15.93 -3.52
N VAL A 349 13.24 16.80 -2.83
CA VAL A 349 12.10 16.44 -2.00
C VAL A 349 10.87 17.06 -2.63
N TRP A 350 9.82 16.28 -2.80
CA TRP A 350 8.59 16.72 -3.42
C TRP A 350 7.42 16.56 -2.46
N LYS A 351 6.58 17.60 -2.38
CA LYS A 351 5.38 17.66 -1.56
C LYS A 351 4.15 17.46 -2.44
N ASP A 352 3.13 16.76 -1.96
CA ASP A 352 1.84 16.56 -2.65
C ASP A 352 1.94 16.03 -4.08
N SER A 353 2.96 15.19 -4.33
CA SER A 353 3.23 14.63 -5.66
C SER A 353 2.28 13.54 -6.10
N PHE A 354 1.42 13.06 -5.19
CA PHE A 354 0.47 11.98 -5.45
C PHE A 354 -0.90 12.49 -5.89
N SER A 355 -1.31 13.65 -5.39
CA SER A 355 -2.61 14.24 -5.70
C SER A 355 -2.59 15.09 -6.96
N GLN A 356 -1.52 15.85 -7.16
CA GLN A 356 -1.36 16.75 -8.31
C GLN A 356 0.04 16.64 -8.89
N LYS A 357 0.16 16.94 -10.19
CA LYS A 357 1.46 16.99 -10.86
C LYS A 357 2.16 18.30 -10.47
N GLN A 358 3.18 18.20 -9.64
CA GLN A 358 3.95 19.36 -9.19
C GLN A 358 4.94 19.83 -10.26
N GLN A 359 5.20 21.13 -10.31
CA GLN A 359 6.16 21.70 -11.28
C GLN A 359 7.55 21.91 -10.67
N SER A 360 7.60 22.23 -9.38
CA SER A 360 8.85 22.46 -8.65
C SER A 360 8.96 21.52 -7.45
N PRO A 361 10.19 21.13 -7.07
CA PRO A 361 10.41 20.42 -5.82
C PRO A 361 10.06 21.30 -4.62
N TYR A 362 9.74 20.66 -3.51
CA TYR A 362 9.56 21.31 -2.21
C TYR A 362 10.90 21.83 -1.68
N MET A 363 11.92 20.97 -1.69
CA MET A 363 13.28 21.30 -1.26
C MET A 363 14.31 20.65 -2.19
N SER A 364 15.44 21.30 -2.38
CA SER A 364 16.59 20.72 -3.08
C SER A 364 17.85 20.83 -2.23
N HIS A 365 18.64 19.76 -2.19
CA HIS A 365 19.89 19.72 -1.45
C HIS A 365 20.96 19.05 -2.30
N ILE A 366 22.21 19.47 -2.13
CA ILE A 366 23.36 18.94 -2.85
C ILE A 366 24.47 18.60 -1.86
N LEU A 367 25.02 17.39 -1.98
CA LEU A 367 26.19 16.96 -1.21
C LEU A 367 27.41 16.92 -2.15
N PRO A 368 28.26 17.96 -2.16
CA PRO A 368 29.36 18.05 -3.11
C PRO A 368 30.38 16.92 -2.89
N GLY A 369 30.71 16.19 -3.95
CA GLY A 369 31.68 15.09 -3.91
C GLY A 369 31.24 13.84 -3.13
N LYS A 370 29.98 13.79 -2.70
CA LYS A 370 29.36 12.66 -1.99
C LYS A 370 28.24 12.08 -2.87
N ILE A 371 28.37 10.81 -3.25
CA ILE A 371 27.34 10.11 -4.06
C ILE A 371 26.39 9.42 -3.11
N VAL A 372 25.10 9.71 -3.23
CA VAL A 372 24.04 9.11 -2.41
C VAL A 372 23.92 7.62 -2.72
N SER A 373 23.93 6.79 -1.67
CA SER A 373 23.77 5.34 -1.74
C SER A 373 22.42 4.86 -1.26
N ASP A 374 21.85 5.50 -0.24
CA ASP A 374 20.50 5.23 0.27
C ASP A 374 19.83 6.44 0.92
N LEU A 375 18.50 6.41 1.00
CA LEU A 375 17.67 7.47 1.57
C LEU A 375 16.55 6.86 2.42
N HIS A 376 16.38 7.36 3.65
CA HIS A 376 15.26 6.99 4.52
C HIS A 376 14.87 8.19 5.39
N PHE A 377 13.57 8.45 5.48
CA PHE A 377 13.05 9.40 6.46
C PHE A 377 13.11 8.79 7.85
N CYS A 378 13.43 9.61 8.84
CA CYS A 378 13.27 9.21 10.23
C CYS A 378 11.77 9.14 10.56
N PRO A 379 11.28 8.04 11.15
CA PRO A 379 9.93 7.99 11.71
C PRO A 379 9.78 9.04 12.82
N PHE A 380 8.62 9.70 12.86
CA PHE A 380 8.19 10.65 13.91
C PHE A 380 9.04 11.93 14.07
N GLU A 381 10.08 12.12 13.28
CA GLU A 381 10.91 13.32 13.30
C GLU A 381 11.13 13.90 11.90
N ASP A 382 11.21 15.23 11.80
CA ASP A 382 11.34 15.96 10.54
C ASP A 382 12.77 15.91 9.94
N VAL A 383 13.29 14.70 9.81
CA VAL A 383 14.67 14.40 9.42
C VAL A 383 14.70 13.41 8.26
N LEU A 384 15.57 13.67 7.29
CA LEU A 384 15.95 12.72 6.25
C LEU A 384 17.38 12.27 6.46
N GLY A 385 17.54 10.97 6.70
CA GLY A 385 18.84 10.32 6.66
C GLY A 385 19.27 10.10 5.21
N ILE A 386 20.55 10.34 4.96
CA ILE A 386 21.19 10.17 3.67
C ILE A 386 22.47 9.40 3.91
N SER A 387 22.59 8.24 3.28
CA SER A 387 23.90 7.57 3.20
C SER A 387 24.59 7.93 1.91
N HIS A 388 25.91 8.02 1.98
CA HIS A 388 26.75 8.29 0.83
C HIS A 388 28.02 7.44 0.85
N ASN A 389 28.79 7.52 -0.23
CA ASN A 389 30.09 6.84 -0.36
C ASN A 389 31.08 7.17 0.78
N LYS A 390 31.00 8.35 1.40
CA LYS A 390 31.91 8.78 2.48
C LYS A 390 31.33 8.70 3.91
N GLY A 391 30.20 8.01 4.13
CA GLY A 391 29.53 7.98 5.44
C GLY A 391 28.02 8.31 5.40
N PHE A 392 27.55 9.11 6.36
CA PHE A 392 26.12 9.36 6.59
C PHE A 392 25.86 10.83 6.94
N ALA A 393 24.82 11.43 6.37
CA ALA A 393 24.38 12.78 6.67
C ALA A 393 22.90 12.78 7.09
N SER A 394 22.57 13.60 8.08
CA SER A 394 21.20 13.83 8.57
C SER A 394 20.82 15.28 8.24
N ILE A 395 19.74 15.48 7.49
CA ILE A 395 19.23 16.81 7.12
C ILE A 395 17.79 17.02 7.59
N ILE A 396 17.41 18.28 7.83
CA ILE A 396 16.03 18.62 8.23
C ILE A 396 15.15 18.77 6.99
N ILE A 397 13.97 18.17 7.05
CA ILE A 397 12.90 18.37 6.09
C ILE A 397 11.61 18.66 6.86
N PRO A 398 11.22 19.94 6.99
CA PRO A 398 10.02 20.30 7.72
C PRO A 398 8.78 19.66 7.08
N GLY A 399 7.97 19.00 7.90
CA GLY A 399 6.74 18.33 7.49
C GLY A 399 6.91 16.94 6.88
N SER A 400 8.03 16.27 7.11
CA SER A 400 8.22 14.89 6.64
C SER A 400 7.54 13.85 7.52
N ALA A 401 7.56 14.00 8.83
CA ALA A 401 7.11 12.96 9.75
C ALA A 401 5.75 13.25 10.40
N GLU A 402 5.14 12.20 10.93
CA GLU A 402 3.91 12.32 11.71
C GLU A 402 4.26 12.83 13.12
N PRO A 403 3.78 14.00 13.54
CA PRO A 403 4.14 14.58 14.84
C PRO A 403 3.47 13.84 16.02
N ASN A 404 2.31 13.24 15.77
CA ASN A 404 1.52 12.54 16.78
C ASN A 404 1.66 11.04 16.59
N PHE A 405 2.57 10.43 17.35
CA PHE A 405 2.76 8.99 17.34
C PHE A 405 1.75 8.29 18.26
N ASP A 406 1.38 7.06 17.90
CA ASP A 406 0.62 6.18 18.77
C ASP A 406 1.59 5.42 19.68
N THR A 407 1.46 5.63 21.00
CA THR A 407 2.31 5.01 22.01
C THR A 407 2.19 3.49 22.03
N TYR A 408 1.04 2.93 21.65
CA TYR A 408 0.84 1.47 21.60
C TYR A 408 1.44 0.84 20.34
N GLU A 409 1.60 1.60 19.25
CA GLU A 409 2.14 1.09 18.00
C GLU A 409 3.65 1.23 17.91
N ALA A 410 4.17 2.44 18.11
CA ALA A 410 5.61 2.72 18.04
C ALA A 410 5.93 3.98 18.86
N ASN A 411 6.49 3.77 20.06
CA ASN A 411 6.88 4.86 20.95
C ASN A 411 8.38 5.17 20.80
N PRO A 412 8.77 6.39 20.37
CA PRO A 412 10.18 6.82 20.36
C PRO A 412 10.81 6.84 21.77
N TYR A 413 10.00 7.05 22.81
CA TYR A 413 10.42 7.21 24.19
C TYR A 413 10.11 5.97 25.05
N GLU A 414 10.06 4.79 24.44
CA GLU A 414 9.77 3.54 25.17
C GLU A 414 10.77 3.29 26.32
N SER A 415 10.24 2.90 27.49
CA SER A 415 11.07 2.40 28.59
C SER A 415 11.48 0.95 28.37
N LYS A 416 12.47 0.45 29.12
CA LYS A 416 12.87 -0.97 29.05
C LYS A 416 11.72 -1.92 29.40
N SER A 417 10.82 -1.55 30.32
CA SER A 417 9.64 -2.37 30.67
C SER A 417 8.61 -2.36 29.56
N GLN A 418 8.25 -1.16 29.08
CA GLN A 418 7.29 -0.99 27.99
C GLN A 418 7.73 -1.75 26.74
N ARG A 419 9.02 -1.66 26.38
CA ARG A 419 9.59 -2.40 25.26
C ARG A 419 9.41 -3.92 25.43
N ARG A 420 9.71 -4.47 26.62
CA ARG A 420 9.54 -5.91 26.90
C ARG A 420 8.08 -6.33 26.77
N GLU A 421 7.17 -5.59 27.38
CA GLU A 421 5.72 -5.85 27.30
C GLU A 421 5.23 -5.75 25.86
N GLN A 422 5.60 -4.70 25.13
CA GLN A 422 5.23 -4.49 23.74
C GLN A 422 5.78 -5.59 22.83
N THR A 423 7.00 -6.08 23.05
CA THR A 423 7.52 -7.23 22.29
C THR A 423 6.69 -8.49 22.51
N VAL A 424 6.28 -8.75 23.75
CA VAL A 424 5.45 -9.91 24.08
C VAL A 424 4.07 -9.77 23.45
N HIS A 425 3.44 -8.60 23.58
CA HIS A 425 2.15 -8.32 22.94
C HIS A 425 2.22 -8.45 21.42
N SER A 426 3.24 -7.84 20.78
CA SER A 426 3.43 -7.92 19.34
C SER A 426 3.66 -9.36 18.86
N LEU A 427 4.31 -10.20 19.67
CA LEU A 427 4.52 -11.61 19.36
C LEU A 427 3.24 -12.44 19.51
N LEU A 428 2.42 -12.16 20.53
CA LEU A 428 1.12 -12.79 20.74
C LEU A 428 0.12 -12.42 19.64
N ASP A 429 0.12 -11.14 19.23
CA ASP A 429 -0.75 -10.60 18.17
C ASP A 429 -0.16 -10.79 16.76
N LYS A 430 0.89 -11.61 16.63
CA LYS A 430 1.57 -11.86 15.36
C LYS A 430 0.59 -12.37 14.31
N ILE A 431 0.55 -11.66 13.19
CA ILE A 431 -0.31 -12.00 12.06
C ILE A 431 0.32 -13.14 11.26
N GLN A 432 -0.48 -14.16 10.95
CA GLN A 432 -0.01 -15.31 10.18
C GLN A 432 0.34 -14.92 8.73
N PRO A 433 1.38 -15.51 8.12
CA PRO A 433 1.74 -15.21 6.74
C PRO A 433 0.60 -15.47 5.74
N THR A 434 -0.29 -16.41 6.08
CA THR A 434 -1.48 -16.76 5.29
C THR A 434 -2.48 -15.62 5.14
N MET A 435 -2.42 -14.62 6.01
CA MET A 435 -3.31 -13.47 6.02
C MET A 435 -2.86 -12.33 5.10
N ILE A 436 -1.72 -12.47 4.40
CA ILE A 436 -1.20 -11.43 3.50
C ILE A 436 -1.93 -11.48 2.14
N SER A 437 -2.69 -10.42 1.84
CA SER A 437 -3.48 -10.25 0.61
C SER A 437 -3.43 -8.80 0.10
N LEU A 438 -3.89 -8.55 -1.14
CA LEU A 438 -3.90 -7.21 -1.74
C LEU A 438 -4.78 -6.24 -0.97
N ASP A 439 -5.96 -6.69 -0.56
CA ASP A 439 -6.82 -6.00 0.37
C ASP A 439 -6.66 -6.67 1.74
N PRO A 440 -6.20 -5.97 2.79
CA PRO A 440 -6.07 -6.55 4.13
C PRO A 440 -7.43 -6.80 4.80
N ASN A 441 -8.51 -6.15 4.35
CA ASN A 441 -9.83 -6.25 4.99
C ASN A 441 -10.66 -7.45 4.52
N PHE A 442 -10.07 -8.37 3.75
CA PHE A 442 -10.78 -9.53 3.20
C PHE A 442 -11.15 -10.59 4.26
N ILE A 443 -10.52 -10.54 5.45
CA ILE A 443 -10.81 -11.48 6.54
C ILE A 443 -12.21 -11.19 7.07
N GLY A 444 -13.13 -12.12 6.85
CA GLY A 444 -14.56 -11.97 7.15
C GLY A 444 -15.45 -11.80 5.91
N ASP A 445 -14.86 -11.62 4.73
CA ASP A 445 -15.63 -11.61 3.48
C ASP A 445 -16.14 -13.01 3.11
N ILE A 446 -17.34 -13.03 2.52
CA ILE A 446 -17.93 -14.27 2.02
C ILE A 446 -17.31 -14.60 0.67
N ASN A 447 -16.77 -15.82 0.55
CA ASN A 447 -16.30 -16.32 -0.74
C ASN A 447 -17.48 -16.40 -1.74
N ARG A 448 -17.45 -15.55 -2.77
CA ARG A 448 -18.55 -15.47 -3.75
C ARG A 448 -18.71 -16.76 -4.56
N SER A 449 -17.62 -17.51 -4.78
CA SER A 449 -17.69 -18.76 -5.53
C SER A 449 -18.41 -19.85 -4.73
N SER A 450 -18.15 -19.96 -3.42
CA SER A 450 -18.83 -20.94 -2.56
C SER A 450 -20.32 -20.62 -2.43
N LYS A 451 -20.71 -19.34 -2.33
CA LYS A 451 -22.12 -18.95 -2.32
C LYS A 451 -22.82 -19.26 -3.65
N ALA A 452 -22.20 -18.93 -4.78
CA ALA A 452 -22.78 -19.23 -6.09
C ALA A 452 -22.89 -20.74 -6.33
N LEU A 453 -21.89 -21.52 -5.90
CA LEU A 453 -21.93 -22.98 -5.93
C LEU A 453 -23.02 -23.52 -5.00
N TYR A 454 -23.09 -23.06 -3.75
CA TYR A 454 -24.12 -23.46 -2.80
C TYR A 454 -25.53 -23.12 -3.30
N GLU A 455 -25.74 -21.94 -3.87
CA GLU A 455 -27.01 -21.57 -4.51
C GLU A 455 -27.30 -22.40 -5.76
N GLN A 456 -26.27 -22.77 -6.53
CA GLN A 456 -26.40 -23.67 -7.67
C GLN A 456 -26.76 -25.09 -7.21
N ASP A 457 -26.14 -25.59 -6.15
CA ASP A 457 -26.41 -26.90 -5.57
C ASP A 457 -27.82 -26.94 -4.98
N LEU A 458 -28.23 -25.90 -4.24
CA LEU A 458 -29.62 -25.77 -3.76
C LEU A 458 -30.62 -25.71 -4.91
N LYS A 459 -30.32 -24.97 -5.99
CA LYS A 459 -31.16 -24.92 -7.19
C LYS A 459 -31.15 -26.25 -7.93
N ALA A 460 -30.02 -26.96 -8.00
CA ALA A 460 -29.91 -28.28 -8.61
C ALA A 460 -30.74 -29.30 -7.83
N ILE A 461 -30.61 -29.36 -6.50
CA ILE A 461 -31.44 -30.21 -5.62
C ILE A 461 -32.94 -29.90 -5.81
N ARG A 462 -33.31 -28.60 -5.88
CA ARG A 462 -34.69 -28.17 -6.09
C ARG A 462 -35.20 -28.49 -7.50
N ASN A 463 -34.31 -28.41 -8.49
CA ASN A 463 -34.61 -28.71 -9.89
C ASN A 463 -34.58 -30.20 -10.18
N ASP A 464 -33.80 -31.03 -9.48
CA ASP A 464 -33.85 -32.48 -9.59
C ASP A 464 -35.18 -33.01 -9.05
N LYS A 465 -35.68 -32.40 -7.96
CA LYS A 465 -37.07 -32.62 -7.49
C LYS A 465 -38.14 -32.18 -8.50
N ARG A 466 -37.89 -31.15 -9.33
CA ARG A 466 -38.83 -30.62 -10.34
C ARG A 466 -38.69 -31.27 -11.74
N ASN A 467 -37.50 -31.74 -12.10
CA ASN A 467 -37.17 -32.36 -13.38
C ASN A 467 -37.57 -33.83 -13.42
N ALA A 468 -37.84 -34.45 -12.25
CA ALA A 468 -38.64 -35.67 -12.19
C ALA A 468 -40.06 -35.49 -12.78
N GLN A 469 -40.55 -34.25 -12.92
CA GLN A 469 -41.91 -33.95 -13.39
C GLN A 469 -42.00 -33.00 -14.61
N SER A 470 -40.92 -32.48 -15.18
CA SER A 470 -41.05 -31.52 -16.29
C SER A 470 -39.99 -31.62 -17.39
N THR A 471 -40.44 -31.86 -18.62
CA THR A 471 -39.66 -31.81 -19.85
C THR A 471 -39.42 -30.35 -20.28
N SER A 472 -38.21 -29.83 -20.06
CA SER A 472 -37.91 -28.42 -20.30
C SER A 472 -38.01 -27.98 -21.77
N ARG A 473 -38.70 -26.85 -22.01
CA ARG A 473 -38.83 -26.19 -23.32
C ARG A 473 -37.53 -25.45 -23.71
N VAL A 474 -36.91 -25.86 -24.83
CA VAL A 474 -35.75 -25.20 -25.41
C VAL A 474 -36.16 -23.94 -26.18
N LYS A 475 -35.62 -22.76 -25.82
CA LYS A 475 -35.79 -21.51 -26.59
C LYS A 475 -34.86 -21.50 -27.81
N PHE A 476 -35.41 -21.18 -28.98
CA PHE A 476 -34.72 -21.19 -30.28
C PHE A 476 -34.30 -19.79 -30.73
N LYS A 477 -33.06 -19.37 -30.44
CA LYS A 477 -32.38 -18.30 -31.23
C LYS A 477 -30.87 -18.50 -31.26
N MET A 478 -30.34 -18.84 -32.45
CA MET A 478 -29.22 -18.20 -33.16
C MET A 478 -28.59 -19.17 -34.18
N ARG A 479 -28.38 -18.65 -35.40
CA ARG A 479 -27.77 -19.32 -36.57
C ARG A 479 -26.28 -18.96 -36.58
N GLY A 480 -25.36 -19.93 -36.59
CA GLY A 480 -23.93 -19.63 -36.73
C GLY A 480 -22.96 -20.78 -36.46
N ARG A 481 -21.84 -20.78 -37.18
CA ARG A 481 -20.73 -21.76 -37.11
C ARG A 481 -20.00 -21.76 -35.75
N ASN A 482 -20.23 -20.75 -34.91
CA ASN A 482 -19.59 -20.49 -33.61
C ASN A 482 -20.51 -20.71 -32.38
N THR A 483 -21.46 -21.65 -32.43
CA THR A 483 -22.33 -21.92 -31.26
C THR A 483 -21.54 -22.56 -30.11
N SER A 484 -21.83 -22.14 -28.87
CA SER A 484 -21.26 -22.71 -27.63
C SER A 484 -21.40 -24.24 -27.59
N SER A 485 -22.53 -24.78 -28.07
CA SER A 485 -22.81 -26.20 -28.20
C SER A 485 -21.84 -26.97 -29.13
N LYS A 486 -21.35 -26.33 -30.21
CA LYS A 486 -20.38 -26.93 -31.12
C LYS A 486 -18.94 -26.84 -30.58
N ARG A 487 -18.57 -25.76 -29.88
CA ARG A 487 -17.28 -25.65 -29.16
C ARG A 487 -17.18 -26.68 -28.04
N TRP A 488 -18.28 -26.88 -27.30
CA TRP A 488 -18.35 -27.87 -26.23
C TRP A 488 -18.18 -29.30 -26.76
N ARG A 489 -18.78 -29.61 -27.93
CA ARG A 489 -18.58 -30.90 -28.60
C ARG A 489 -17.14 -31.14 -29.04
N LYS A 490 -16.46 -30.14 -29.61
CA LYS A 490 -15.04 -30.27 -30.00
C LYS A 490 -14.14 -30.59 -28.79
N LYS A 491 -14.44 -30.04 -27.62
CA LYS A 491 -13.68 -30.31 -26.38
C LYS A 491 -13.93 -31.70 -25.79
N ARG A 492 -15.02 -32.39 -26.16
CA ARG A 492 -15.43 -33.68 -25.59
C ARG A 492 -15.81 -34.71 -26.67
N ALA A 493 -15.12 -34.69 -27.81
CA ALA A 493 -15.47 -35.49 -28.98
C ALA A 493 -15.45 -37.01 -28.71
N ASN A 494 -14.59 -37.45 -27.78
CA ASN A 494 -14.35 -38.87 -27.51
C ASN A 494 -15.07 -39.40 -26.26
N ILE A 495 -15.82 -38.55 -25.53
CA ILE A 495 -16.50 -38.92 -24.28
C ILE A 495 -18.01 -38.94 -24.54
N ILE A 496 -18.61 -40.14 -24.54
CA ILE A 496 -20.05 -40.34 -24.77
C ILE A 496 -20.77 -40.35 -23.42
N ASP A 497 -21.17 -39.17 -22.94
CA ASP A 497 -22.05 -39.04 -21.75
C ASP A 497 -23.53 -39.05 -22.18
N ALA A 498 -24.46 -39.50 -21.33
CA ALA A 498 -25.91 -39.43 -21.57
C ALA A 498 -26.39 -38.01 -21.97
N LYS A 499 -25.75 -36.97 -21.43
CA LYS A 499 -26.00 -35.55 -21.77
C LYS A 499 -25.55 -35.19 -23.18
N THR A 500 -24.47 -35.81 -23.69
CA THR A 500 -23.98 -35.62 -25.06
C THR A 500 -24.90 -36.29 -26.09
N LEU A 501 -25.44 -37.47 -25.74
CA LEU A 501 -26.40 -38.22 -26.54
C LEU A 501 -27.71 -37.43 -26.73
N ARG A 502 -28.29 -36.93 -25.63
CA ARG A 502 -29.47 -36.04 -25.67
C ARG A 502 -29.23 -34.79 -26.51
N LEU A 503 -28.05 -34.17 -26.39
CA LEU A 503 -27.70 -32.98 -27.19
C LEU A 503 -27.52 -33.30 -28.68
N ARG A 504 -27.06 -34.51 -29.02
CA ARG A 504 -26.94 -35.02 -30.40
C ARG A 504 -28.31 -35.26 -31.00
N GLU A 505 -29.21 -35.92 -30.27
CA GLU A 505 -30.61 -36.13 -30.66
C GLU A 505 -31.34 -34.79 -30.87
N GLU A 506 -31.19 -33.84 -29.95
CA GLU A 506 -31.79 -32.51 -30.10
C GLU A 506 -31.30 -31.76 -31.34
N LEU A 507 -30.05 -31.97 -31.74
CA LEU A 507 -29.47 -31.37 -32.93
C LEU A 507 -29.85 -32.08 -34.22
N ALA A 508 -29.92 -33.41 -34.21
CA ALA A 508 -30.49 -34.18 -35.31
C ALA A 508 -31.94 -33.73 -35.55
N ARG A 509 -32.72 -33.56 -34.47
CA ARG A 509 -34.07 -32.98 -34.53
C ARG A 509 -34.07 -31.54 -35.07
N LYS A 510 -33.05 -30.72 -34.76
CA LYS A 510 -32.90 -29.36 -35.32
C LYS A 510 -32.53 -29.37 -36.80
N GLN A 511 -31.67 -30.28 -37.25
CA GLN A 511 -31.29 -30.45 -38.65
C GLN A 511 -32.48 -30.95 -39.45
N GLY A 512 -33.17 -31.99 -38.98
CA GLY A 512 -34.40 -32.51 -39.58
C GLY A 512 -35.47 -31.41 -39.72
N LYS A 513 -35.75 -30.65 -38.66
CA LYS A 513 -36.71 -29.52 -38.73
C LYS A 513 -36.27 -28.39 -39.68
N SER A 514 -34.95 -28.18 -39.86
CA SER A 514 -34.44 -27.19 -40.81
C SER A 514 -34.53 -27.66 -42.27
N VAL A 515 -34.32 -28.96 -42.51
CA VAL A 515 -34.47 -29.59 -43.82
C VAL A 515 -35.95 -29.61 -44.21
N LEU A 516 -36.82 -30.10 -43.32
CA LEU A 516 -38.28 -30.07 -43.49
C LEU A 516 -38.81 -28.65 -43.72
N ARG A 517 -38.27 -27.63 -43.05
CA ARG A 517 -38.67 -26.22 -43.30
C ARG A 517 -38.23 -25.69 -44.66
N ASN A 518 -37.14 -26.22 -45.22
CA ASN A 518 -36.69 -25.88 -46.58
C ASN A 518 -37.50 -26.65 -47.63
N GLU A 519 -37.84 -27.92 -47.38
CA GLU A 519 -38.76 -28.72 -48.21
C GLU A 519 -40.19 -28.17 -48.19
N TYR A 520 -40.72 -27.75 -47.04
CA TYR A 520 -42.03 -27.08 -46.94
C TYR A 520 -42.06 -25.73 -47.69
N LYS A 521 -40.91 -25.10 -47.90
CA LYS A 521 -40.80 -23.90 -48.75
C LYS A 521 -40.80 -24.24 -50.24
N SER A 522 -40.34 -25.43 -50.64
CA SER A 522 -40.40 -25.89 -52.03
C SER A 522 -41.73 -26.59 -52.38
N ILE A 523 -42.46 -27.12 -51.39
CA ILE A 523 -43.76 -27.81 -51.55
C ILE A 523 -44.93 -26.86 -51.21
N ARG A 524 -44.77 -25.55 -51.45
CA ARG A 524 -45.89 -24.61 -51.33
C ARG A 524 -46.82 -24.78 -52.55
N GLY A 525 -47.65 -25.81 -52.50
CA GLY A 525 -48.61 -26.13 -53.56
C GLY A 525 -49.38 -27.45 -53.44
N GLN A 526 -49.07 -28.35 -52.52
CA GLN A 526 -49.82 -29.62 -52.37
C GLN A 526 -50.26 -29.91 -50.92
N LYS A 527 -51.48 -30.45 -50.81
CA LYS A 527 -52.23 -30.69 -49.56
C LYS A 527 -51.56 -31.76 -48.70
N THR A 528 -51.60 -31.55 -47.39
CA THR A 528 -51.14 -32.49 -46.35
C THR A 528 -51.90 -33.83 -46.42
N SER A 529 -51.18 -34.95 -46.45
CA SER A 529 -51.73 -36.32 -46.43
C SER A 529 -52.08 -36.78 -45.00
N ALA A 530 -53.06 -37.67 -44.86
CA ALA A 530 -53.58 -38.20 -43.59
C ALA A 530 -52.58 -39.02 -42.76
N LEU A 531 -51.42 -39.38 -43.32
CA LEU A 531 -50.36 -40.15 -42.65
C LEU A 531 -49.51 -39.33 -41.67
N ASP A 532 -49.61 -38.00 -41.66
CA ASP A 532 -48.89 -37.13 -40.70
C ASP A 532 -49.35 -37.30 -39.24
N ARG A 533 -50.42 -38.08 -38.98
CA ARG A 533 -50.92 -38.38 -37.63
C ARG A 533 -50.18 -39.49 -36.89
N PHE A 534 -49.31 -40.25 -37.59
CA PHE A 534 -48.59 -41.39 -37.00
C PHE A 534 -47.12 -41.10 -36.65
N LEU A 535 -46.61 -39.91 -36.97
CA LEU A 535 -45.29 -39.45 -36.52
C LEU A 535 -45.41 -38.85 -35.11
N LYS A 536 -45.39 -39.70 -34.08
CA LYS A 536 -45.15 -39.30 -32.69
C LYS A 536 -43.69 -39.48 -32.31
#